data_AF-A0A382WUM0-F1
#
_entry.id   AF-A0A382WUM0-F1
#
_cell.length_a   1.000
_cell.length_b   1.000
_cell.length_c   1.000
_cell.angle_alpha   90.00
_cell.angle_beta   90.00
_cell.angle_gamma   90.00
#
_symmetry.space_group_name_H-M   'P 1'
#
loop_
_entity.id
_entity.type
_entity.pdbx_description
1 polymer ?
#
loop_
_entity_poly.entity_id
_entity_poly.type
_entity_poly.pdbx_seq_one_letter_code
_entity_poly.pdbx_strand_id
1 'polypeptide(L)'
;MLRSLLLLLLVTSPIHADEVELKNGNVLQGKVTDLGDTIRLTRNGSSMVIPKSQIREIRPGKTEEERYREKAEALSKNDLEGHLTLARWCKERHLKKQAEETYRTILVIDPDHKEARTALGYQ
;
A
#
# COMPACT_ATOMS: atom_id res chain seq x y z
N MET A 1 -1.72 15.52 41.80
CA MET A 1 -1.80 14.28 40.99
C MET A 1 -2.01 14.69 39.54
N LEU A 2 -0.97 14.65 38.70
CA LEU A 2 -1.08 15.00 37.29
C LEU A 2 -0.35 13.89 36.51
N ARG A 3 -1.09 12.83 36.15
CA ARG A 3 -0.56 11.74 35.34
C ARG A 3 -0.58 12.21 33.88
N SER A 4 0.61 12.47 33.35
CA SER A 4 0.88 12.79 31.96
C SER A 4 0.10 11.88 31.00
N LEU A 5 -0.71 12.50 30.16
CA LEU A 5 -1.35 11.85 29.02
C LEU A 5 -0.27 11.64 27.96
N LEU A 6 0.26 10.42 27.88
CA LEU A 6 1.25 10.02 26.89
C LEU A 6 0.57 10.01 25.51
N LEU A 7 0.81 11.06 24.71
CA LEU A 7 0.35 11.15 23.33
C LEU A 7 1.12 10.11 22.51
N LEU A 8 0.51 8.97 22.25
CA LEU A 8 1.04 7.96 21.33
C LEU A 8 0.93 8.55 19.92
N LEU A 9 1.98 9.22 19.46
CA LEU A 9 2.16 9.56 18.05
C LEU A 9 2.21 8.25 17.27
N LEU A 10 1.09 7.85 16.67
CA LEU A 10 1.09 6.92 15.56
C LEU A 10 1.93 7.58 14.46
N VAL A 11 3.20 7.19 14.38
CA VAL A 11 4.01 7.44 13.20
C VAL A 11 3.38 6.58 12.12
N THR A 12 2.42 7.14 11.40
CA THR A 12 1.96 6.60 10.12
C THR A 12 3.13 6.71 9.18
N SER A 13 4.00 5.70 9.17
CA SER A 13 5.01 5.60 8.13
C SER A 13 4.30 5.75 6.79
N PRO A 14 4.74 6.66 5.90
CA PRO A 14 4.20 6.68 4.56
C PRO A 14 4.49 5.30 3.99
N ILE A 15 3.43 4.53 3.80
CA ILE A 15 3.47 3.08 3.54
C ILE A 15 4.03 2.77 2.12
N HIS A 16 4.50 3.82 1.43
CA HIS A 16 4.97 3.91 0.05
C HIS A 16 6.31 4.66 -0.07
N ALA A 17 7.17 4.59 0.94
CA ALA A 17 8.52 5.13 0.83
C ALA A 17 9.39 4.13 0.07
N ASP A 18 10.07 4.59 -0.99
CA ASP A 18 11.11 3.81 -1.64
C ASP A 18 12.30 3.67 -0.67
N GLU A 19 13.00 2.56 -0.76
CA GLU A 19 14.26 2.35 -0.07
C GLU A 19 15.43 2.57 -1.04
N VAL A 20 16.35 3.44 -0.65
CA VAL A 20 17.60 3.69 -1.36
C VAL A 20 18.73 3.17 -0.50
N GLU A 21 19.35 2.10 -0.95
CA GLU A 21 20.56 1.56 -0.34
C GLU A 21 21.79 2.17 -1.01
N LEU A 22 22.66 2.77 -0.20
CA LEU A 22 23.90 3.38 -0.64
C LEU A 22 25.06 2.39 -0.58
N LYS A 23 26.11 2.63 -1.38
CA LYS A 23 27.31 1.77 -1.42
C LYS A 23 28.08 1.71 -0.11
N ASN A 24 27.90 2.70 0.77
CA ASN A 24 28.46 2.70 2.12
C ASN A 24 27.63 1.89 3.13
N GLY A 25 26.55 1.24 2.70
CA GLY A 25 25.67 0.41 3.53
C GLY A 25 24.51 1.17 4.18
N ASN A 26 24.42 2.49 4.03
CA ASN A 26 23.28 3.25 4.56
C ASN A 26 22.03 2.99 3.74
N VAL A 27 20.89 2.79 4.43
CA VAL A 27 19.56 2.68 3.81
C VAL A 27 18.75 3.91 4.15
N LEU A 28 18.21 4.56 3.12
CA LEU A 28 17.36 5.73 3.24
C LEU A 28 15.96 5.41 2.75
N GLN A 29 14.94 5.95 3.41
CA GLN A 29 13.54 5.78 3.02
C GLN A 29 12.96 7.11 2.56
N GLY A 30 12.21 7.13 1.47
CA GLY A 30 11.52 8.33 0.99
C GLY A 30 11.01 8.19 -0.43
N LYS A 31 10.27 9.19 -0.93
CA LYS A 31 9.87 9.23 -2.33
C LYS A 31 11.06 9.57 -3.20
N VAL A 32 11.40 8.71 -4.15
CA VAL A 32 12.47 8.91 -5.13
C VAL A 32 11.92 9.62 -6.36
N THR A 33 12.66 10.60 -6.86
CA THR A 33 12.42 11.24 -8.16
C THR A 33 13.71 11.18 -8.94
N ASP A 34 13.69 10.58 -10.13
CA ASP A 34 14.84 10.51 -11.01
C ASP A 34 15.10 11.88 -11.65
N LEU A 35 16.34 12.38 -11.57
CA LEU A 35 16.80 13.64 -12.16
C LEU A 35 17.98 13.41 -13.12
N GLY A 36 18.12 12.21 -13.69
CA GLY A 36 19.23 11.85 -14.58
C GLY A 36 20.37 11.20 -13.80
N ASP A 37 21.49 11.89 -13.63
CA ASP A 37 22.67 11.36 -12.92
C ASP A 37 22.50 11.30 -11.39
N THR A 38 21.46 11.98 -10.89
CA THR A 38 21.11 12.03 -9.48
C THR A 38 19.67 11.64 -9.29
N ILE A 39 19.32 11.28 -8.05
CA ILE A 39 17.94 11.21 -7.60
C ILE A 39 17.67 12.32 -6.59
N ARG A 40 16.41 12.71 -6.46
CA ARG A 40 15.91 13.44 -5.29
C ARG A 40 15.12 12.48 -4.41
N LEU A 41 15.56 12.30 -3.17
CA LEU A 41 14.83 11.58 -2.14
C LEU A 41 14.09 12.57 -1.24
N THR A 42 12.78 12.43 -1.11
CA THR A 42 11.94 13.30 -0.28
C THR A 42 11.34 12.51 0.89
N ARG A 43 11.57 12.97 2.13
CA ARG A 43 11.00 12.39 3.37
C ARG A 43 10.65 13.49 4.36
N ASN A 44 9.45 13.44 4.94
CA ASN A 44 8.99 14.35 6.00
C ASN A 44 9.16 15.84 5.67
N GLY A 45 8.89 16.23 4.42
CA GLY A 45 9.05 17.62 3.95
C GLY A 45 10.50 18.03 3.63
N SER A 46 11.48 17.19 3.97
CA SER A 46 12.88 17.38 3.60
C SER A 46 13.21 16.65 2.31
N SER A 47 14.05 17.25 1.46
CA SER A 47 14.56 16.62 0.25
C SER A 47 16.08 16.61 0.24
N MET A 48 16.68 15.53 -0.24
CA MET A 48 18.11 15.40 -0.49
C MET A 48 18.38 14.93 -1.92
N VAL A 49 19.50 15.38 -2.50
CA VAL A 49 19.95 14.96 -3.82
C VAL A 49 21.09 13.96 -3.63
N ILE A 50 20.97 12.80 -4.26
CA ILE A 50 21.92 11.69 -4.12
C ILE A 50 22.42 11.30 -5.52
N PRO A 51 23.73 11.33 -5.79
CA PRO A 51 24.28 10.82 -7.04
C PRO A 51 24.03 9.32 -7.18
N LYS A 52 23.58 8.88 -8.36
CA LYS A 52 23.37 7.44 -8.63
C LYS A 52 24.65 6.62 -8.48
N SER A 53 25.81 7.25 -8.67
CA SER A 53 27.12 6.64 -8.43
C SER A 53 27.34 6.18 -6.98
N GLN A 54 26.62 6.77 -6.00
CA GLN A 54 26.66 6.39 -4.58
C GLN A 54 25.60 5.36 -4.22
N ILE A 55 24.65 5.09 -5.11
CA ILE A 55 23.54 4.17 -4.87
C ILE A 55 24.00 2.76 -5.23
N ARG A 56 23.68 1.82 -4.35
CA ARG A 56 23.82 0.38 -4.59
C ARG A 56 22.54 -0.17 -5.22
N GLU A 57 21.39 0.14 -4.61
CA GLU A 57 20.09 -0.37 -5.04
C GLU A 57 18.98 0.63 -4.68
N ILE A 58 17.93 0.69 -5.49
CA ILE A 58 16.67 1.36 -5.15
C ILE A 58 15.58 0.29 -5.18
N ARG A 59 14.90 0.09 -4.06
CA ARG A 59 13.72 -0.77 -3.93
C ARG A 59 12.48 0.12 -3.87
N PRO A 60 11.67 0.18 -4.92
CA PRO A 60 10.44 0.99 -4.91
C PRO A 60 9.52 0.56 -3.77
N GLY A 61 8.88 1.54 -3.13
CA GLY A 61 7.83 1.26 -2.17
C GLY A 61 6.66 0.59 -2.89
N LYS A 62 6.12 -0.49 -2.32
CA LYS A 62 4.99 -1.19 -2.94
C LYS A 62 3.80 -0.27 -3.09
N THR A 63 3.24 -0.20 -4.29
CA THR A 63 1.97 0.47 -4.57
C THR A 63 0.81 -0.25 -3.86
N GLU A 64 -0.31 0.44 -3.65
CA GLU A 64 -1.51 -0.20 -3.10
C GLU A 64 -2.03 -1.31 -4.03
N GLU A 65 -1.84 -1.18 -5.34
CA GLU A 65 -2.15 -2.19 -6.34
C GLU A 65 -1.27 -3.44 -6.22
N GLU A 66 0.03 -3.29 -5.92
CA GLU A 66 0.89 -4.44 -5.63
C GLU A 66 0.48 -5.14 -4.33
N ARG A 67 0.15 -4.36 -3.29
CA ARG A 67 -0.35 -4.93 -2.03
C ARG A 67 -1.69 -5.63 -2.20
N TYR A 68 -2.57 -5.11 -3.06
CA TYR A 68 -3.79 -5.80 -3.45
C TYR A 68 -3.47 -7.16 -4.04
N ARG A 69 -2.55 -7.22 -5.01
CA ARG A 69 -2.18 -8.44 -5.71
C ARG A 69 -1.66 -9.51 -4.74
N GLU A 70 -0.77 -9.13 -3.84
CA GLU A 70 -0.23 -10.04 -2.82
C GLU A 70 -1.32 -10.56 -1.89
N LYS A 71 -2.23 -9.69 -1.46
CA LYS A 71 -3.38 -10.10 -0.64
C LYS A 71 -4.29 -11.04 -1.40
N ALA A 72 -4.58 -10.76 -2.67
CA ALA A 72 -5.45 -11.58 -3.52
C ALA A 72 -4.84 -12.97 -3.80
N GLU A 73 -3.54 -13.03 -4.08
CA GLU A 73 -2.80 -14.28 -4.34
C GLU A 73 -2.71 -15.18 -3.09
N ALA A 74 -2.72 -14.59 -1.90
CA ALA A 74 -2.72 -15.34 -0.64
C ALA A 74 -4.09 -15.97 -0.30
N LEU A 75 -5.17 -15.55 -0.97
CA LEU A 75 -6.52 -16.04 -0.69
C LEU A 75 -6.84 -17.30 -1.51
N SER A 76 -7.51 -18.25 -0.86
CA SER A 76 -8.15 -19.35 -1.58
C SER A 76 -9.31 -18.85 -2.43
N LYS A 77 -9.57 -19.50 -3.56
CA LYS A 77 -10.68 -19.12 -4.47
C LYS A 77 -12.05 -19.16 -3.79
N ASN A 78 -12.22 -20.01 -2.77
CA ASN A 78 -13.49 -20.19 -2.06
C ASN A 78 -13.50 -19.51 -0.68
N ASP A 79 -12.50 -18.67 -0.36
CA ASP A 79 -12.42 -17.97 0.92
C ASP A 79 -13.28 -16.69 0.90
N LEU A 80 -14.59 -16.87 1.12
CA LEU A 80 -15.58 -15.78 1.09
C LEU A 80 -15.21 -14.63 2.03
N GLU A 81 -14.89 -14.94 3.29
CA GLU A 81 -14.53 -13.95 4.32
C GLU A 81 -13.22 -13.21 3.98
N GLY A 82 -12.24 -13.93 3.44
CA GLY A 82 -10.99 -13.37 2.96
C GLY A 82 -11.22 -12.38 1.81
N HIS A 83 -12.03 -12.77 0.81
CA HIS A 83 -12.39 -11.87 -0.29
C HIS A 83 -13.19 -10.66 0.19
N LEU A 84 -14.08 -10.83 1.17
CA LEU A 84 -14.81 -9.70 1.78
C LEU A 84 -13.88 -8.69 2.43
N THR A 85 -12.94 -9.19 3.23
CA THR A 85 -11.95 -8.37 3.91
C THR A 85 -11.10 -7.62 2.90
N LEU A 86 -10.68 -8.29 1.82
CA LEU A 86 -9.93 -7.68 0.73
C LEU A 86 -10.74 -6.60 -0.01
N ALA A 87 -12.02 -6.85 -0.31
CA ALA A 87 -12.89 -5.90 -1.01
C ALA A 87 -13.10 -4.62 -0.18
N ARG A 88 -13.34 -4.77 1.14
CA ARG A 88 -13.44 -3.64 2.08
C ARG A 88 -12.15 -2.85 2.16
N TRP A 89 -11.01 -3.53 2.27
CA TRP A 89 -9.70 -2.90 2.25
C TRP A 89 -9.46 -2.11 0.96
N CYS A 90 -9.84 -2.66 -0.21
CA CYS A 90 -9.75 -1.94 -1.48
C CYS A 90 -10.58 -0.65 -1.47
N LYS A 91 -11.79 -0.67 -0.89
CA LYS A 91 -12.61 0.54 -0.74
C LYS A 91 -11.93 1.60 0.13
N GLU A 92 -11.37 1.21 1.27
CA GLU A 92 -10.64 2.11 2.17
C GLU A 92 -9.41 2.74 1.51
N ARG A 93 -8.74 2.01 0.62
CA ARG A 93 -7.55 2.46 -0.12
C ARG A 93 -7.88 3.12 -1.46
N HIS A 94 -9.16 3.37 -1.74
CA HIS A 94 -9.65 3.96 -2.98
C HIS A 94 -9.29 3.17 -4.26
N LEU A 95 -9.03 1.87 -4.13
CA LEU A 95 -8.76 0.93 -5.21
C LEU A 95 -10.08 0.43 -5.84
N LYS A 96 -10.81 1.32 -6.52
CA LYS A 96 -12.18 1.06 -6.99
C LYS A 96 -12.28 -0.18 -7.90
N LYS A 97 -11.39 -0.28 -8.88
CA LYS A 97 -11.41 -1.39 -9.86
C LYS A 97 -11.20 -2.74 -9.18
N GLN A 98 -10.24 -2.80 -8.27
CA GLN A 98 -9.89 -3.99 -7.50
C GLN A 98 -11.01 -4.37 -6.53
N ALA A 99 -11.68 -3.38 -5.91
CA ALA A 99 -12.85 -3.63 -5.07
C ALA A 99 -13.97 -4.28 -5.90
N GLU A 100 -14.30 -3.75 -7.07
CA GLU A 100 -15.32 -4.32 -7.96
C GLU A 100 -14.98 -5.74 -8.41
N GLU A 101 -13.74 -5.99 -8.83
CA GLU A 101 -13.26 -7.32 -9.22
C GLU A 101 -13.41 -8.32 -8.05
N THR A 102 -13.03 -7.90 -6.84
CA THR A 102 -13.13 -8.75 -5.64
C THR A 102 -14.59 -9.01 -5.26
N TYR A 103 -15.48 -8.01 -5.37
CA TYR A 103 -16.92 -8.20 -5.17
C TYR A 103 -17.55 -9.13 -6.21
N ARG A 104 -17.08 -9.14 -7.46
CA ARG A 104 -17.52 -10.12 -8.46
C ARG A 104 -17.11 -11.53 -8.06
N THR A 105 -15.89 -11.73 -7.55
CA THR A 105 -15.46 -13.03 -7.02
C THR A 105 -16.35 -13.49 -5.86
N ILE A 106 -16.70 -12.58 -4.95
CA ILE A 106 -17.64 -12.87 -3.85
C ILE A 106 -18.97 -13.38 -4.39
N LEU A 107 -19.55 -12.76 -5.43
CA LEU A 107 -20.81 -13.21 -6.03
C LEU A 107 -20.71 -14.55 -6.78
N VAL A 108 -19.52 -14.98 -7.18
CA VAL A 108 -19.33 -16.33 -7.73
C VAL A 108 -19.43 -17.39 -6.61
N ILE A 109 -18.98 -17.05 -5.40
CA ILE A 109 -19.02 -17.94 -4.22
C ILE A 109 -20.40 -17.90 -3.57
N ASP A 110 -20.96 -16.71 -3.38
CA ASP A 110 -22.28 -16.44 -2.80
C ASP A 110 -23.04 -15.40 -3.66
N PRO A 111 -23.88 -15.84 -4.61
CA PRO A 111 -24.62 -14.96 -5.53
C PRO A 111 -25.58 -13.98 -4.87
N ASP A 112 -26.04 -14.29 -3.66
CA ASP A 112 -26.99 -13.47 -2.90
C ASP A 112 -26.30 -12.60 -1.84
N HIS A 113 -24.96 -12.55 -1.86
CA HIS A 113 -24.19 -11.79 -0.88
C HIS A 113 -24.54 -10.30 -0.91
N LYS A 114 -25.31 -9.86 0.09
CA LYS A 114 -25.93 -8.54 0.15
C LYS A 114 -24.96 -7.38 -0.05
N GLU A 115 -23.80 -7.41 0.61
CA GLU A 115 -22.81 -6.33 0.50
C GLU A 115 -22.22 -6.27 -0.91
N ALA A 116 -21.94 -7.41 -1.52
CA ALA A 116 -21.31 -7.47 -2.83
C ALA A 116 -22.30 -7.03 -3.92
N ARG A 117 -23.57 -7.44 -3.80
CA ARG A 117 -24.67 -6.95 -4.63
C ARG A 117 -24.80 -5.42 -4.54
N THR A 118 -24.87 -4.90 -3.32
CA THR A 118 -24.99 -3.47 -3.07
C THR A 118 -23.78 -2.69 -3.62
N ALA A 119 -22.57 -3.19 -3.40
CA ALA A 119 -21.34 -2.55 -3.86
C ALA A 119 -21.21 -2.51 -5.40
N LEU A 120 -21.79 -3.49 -6.10
CA LEU A 120 -21.83 -3.55 -7.56
C LEU A 120 -23.09 -2.89 -8.16
N GLY A 121 -23.99 -2.35 -7.32
CA GLY A 121 -25.22 -1.70 -7.76
C GLY A 121 -26.36 -2.66 -8.14
N TYR A 122 -26.26 -3.94 -7.78
CA TYR A 122 -27.39 -4.87 -7.90
C TYR A 122 -28.41 -4.56 -6.79
N GLN A 123 -29.67 -4.39 -7.20
CA GLN A 123 -30.83 -4.26 -6.33
C GLN A 123 -31.36 -5.63 -5.91
#